data_AF-A0A949JQU9-F1
#
_entry.id   AF-A0A949JQU9-F1
#
_cell.length_a   1.000
_cell.length_b   1.000
_cell.length_c   1.000
_cell.angle_alpha   90.00
_cell.angle_beta   90.00
_cell.angle_gamma   90.00
#
_symmetry.space_group_name_H-M   'P 1'
#
loop_
_entity.id
_entity.type
_entity.pdbx_description
1 polymer ?
#
loop_
_entity_poly.entity_id
_entity_poly.type
_entity_poly.pdbx_seq_one_letter_code
_entity_poly.pdbx_strand_id
1 'polypeptide(L)'
;MKLRDIISPFYAWKRAFEKPFTIMRPRKDREGAPAYRGFHINDLGKCVGCGTCEAICQNAAIDMVEIPGQETKRGDSGLRPSIDYGRCCWCALCVDVCPTTSLGMSNEYNWISDDGEDWVFIPGGDQKPWDMSEKGYRSTDESWLIEPARASMRFVKPDIRRKNFDEMMLGYTTETALEEAARCVECGLCIEACPTHMDVPQYIRAIRDQDLEEGLRILYDTNPFSESCGRVCTAHCETACPVGAQGRPLAIRWLKRYITDNTLDIRDSILETEDIPATGKKVAILGAGPAGLTAGFYLSHYGHEVRVFEQEDKPGGMLLSGIPEYRLPDEVIAREIKVIEDAGVEIKTGVRIGKDISARRILDDYDAVFISVGAQVGTDMPVEGNDLPAVHIGLDFLDRISKGERPDIGKKTIVVGGGNTAMDVARSAVRLDSEVEVVYRRSEKEMPANVEEVEEAREEGVVFNFLTTPEKITESGGRLQITCRRMRLGEPDSSGRRRPEAIEGSGFTIEADTCVMAIGQKVEDEIAREAGIKLNKWGNFDADPERMTTNIDGVFAGGDCETGPNDAVGAIGTGKKAAWSINEYLSGR
;
A
#
# COMPACT_ATOMS: atom_id res chain seq x y z
N MET A 1 78.69 -8.78 39.21
CA MET A 1 77.98 -9.47 38.11
C MET A 1 77.91 -10.94 38.43
N LYS A 2 76.72 -11.56 38.34
CA LYS A 2 76.61 -13.00 38.56
C LYS A 2 77.21 -13.71 37.35
N LEU A 3 77.85 -14.86 37.56
CA LEU A 3 78.47 -15.66 36.49
C LEU A 3 77.49 -15.93 35.33
N ARG A 4 76.20 -16.06 35.66
CA ARG A 4 75.11 -16.23 34.70
C ARG A 4 74.94 -15.05 33.73
N ASP A 5 75.22 -13.82 34.16
CA ASP A 5 75.08 -12.61 33.34
C ASP A 5 76.25 -12.47 32.35
N ILE A 6 77.43 -12.99 32.73
CA ILE A 6 78.63 -13.04 31.86
C ILE A 6 78.46 -14.12 30.77
N ILE A 7 77.81 -15.25 31.09
CA ILE A 7 77.67 -16.39 30.19
C ILE A 7 76.40 -16.28 29.31
N SER A 8 75.41 -15.47 29.71
CA SER A 8 74.14 -15.29 29.00
C SER A 8 74.28 -14.99 27.49
N PRO A 9 75.20 -14.13 27.02
CA PRO A 9 75.35 -13.87 25.58
C PRO A 9 75.80 -15.12 24.79
N PHE A 10 76.55 -16.03 25.43
CA PHE A 10 77.05 -17.25 24.80
C PHE A 10 75.99 -18.37 24.72
N TYR A 11 74.84 -18.24 25.41
CA TYR A 11 73.71 -19.16 25.18
C TYR A 11 73.12 -19.03 23.77
N ALA A 12 73.23 -17.86 23.14
CA ALA A 12 72.81 -17.67 21.75
C ALA A 12 73.66 -18.49 20.77
N TRP A 13 74.92 -18.79 21.10
CA TRP A 13 75.78 -19.66 20.27
C TRP A 13 75.28 -21.09 20.19
N LYS A 14 74.51 -21.59 21.17
CA LYS A 14 73.87 -22.91 21.08
C LYS A 14 72.95 -23.01 19.86
N ARG A 15 72.40 -21.87 19.40
CA ARG A 15 71.51 -21.78 18.25
C ARG A 15 72.15 -21.14 17.02
N ALA A 16 73.44 -20.80 17.05
CA ALA A 16 74.12 -20.14 15.94
C ALA A 16 74.21 -21.00 14.67
N PHE A 17 74.12 -22.34 14.81
CA PHE A 17 74.10 -23.30 13.71
C PHE A 17 72.73 -23.98 13.53
N GLU A 18 71.75 -23.65 14.38
CA GLU A 18 70.36 -24.02 14.12
C GLU A 18 69.88 -23.12 12.98
N LYS A 19 69.44 -23.71 11.86
CA LYS A 19 68.77 -22.92 10.81
C LYS A 19 67.59 -22.19 11.47
N PRO A 20 67.39 -20.88 11.22
CA PRO A 20 66.17 -20.21 11.65
C PRO A 20 64.99 -21.03 11.13
N PHE A 21 64.17 -21.56 12.04
CA PHE A 21 62.93 -22.19 11.66
C PHE A 21 61.92 -21.07 11.39
N THR A 22 62.05 -20.44 10.23
CA THR A 22 60.96 -19.63 9.68
C THR A 22 59.91 -20.62 9.22
N ILE A 23 58.82 -20.75 9.99
CA ILE A 23 57.61 -21.35 9.45
C ILE A 23 57.20 -20.44 8.30
N MET A 24 57.29 -20.92 7.06
CA MET A 24 56.64 -20.24 5.94
C MET A 24 55.15 -20.28 6.23
N ARG A 25 54.62 -19.18 6.77
CA ARG A 25 53.20 -18.85 6.64
C ARG A 25 52.92 -18.63 5.15
N PRO A 26 51.75 -19.03 4.65
CA PRO A 26 50.49 -19.06 5.39
C PRO A 26 50.25 -20.38 6.09
N ARG A 27 49.56 -20.36 7.25
CA ARG A 27 48.87 -21.54 7.73
C ARG A 27 47.88 -21.94 6.62
N LYS A 28 48.20 -22.98 5.86
CA LYS A 28 47.16 -23.75 5.18
C LYS A 28 46.29 -24.39 6.27
N ASP A 29 44.98 -24.20 6.11
CA ASP A 29 43.95 -25.15 6.55
C ASP A 29 43.71 -25.28 8.07
N ARG A 30 43.76 -24.18 8.85
CA ARG A 30 42.94 -24.18 10.07
C ARG A 30 41.56 -23.68 9.69
N GLU A 31 40.64 -24.62 9.54
CA GLU A 31 39.23 -24.32 9.31
C GLU A 31 38.72 -23.33 10.37
N GLY A 32 38.02 -22.28 9.93
CA GLY A 32 37.34 -21.37 10.83
C GLY A 32 36.30 -22.12 11.65
N ALA A 33 36.03 -21.64 12.87
CA ALA A 33 34.96 -22.20 13.68
C ALA A 33 33.63 -22.18 12.89
N PRO A 34 32.70 -23.13 13.12
CA PRO A 34 31.47 -23.21 12.33
C PRO A 34 30.62 -21.93 12.33
N ALA A 35 30.68 -21.12 13.40
CA ALA A 35 29.99 -19.82 13.51
C ALA A 35 30.96 -18.62 13.48
N TYR A 36 32.14 -18.79 12.86
CA TYR A 36 33.12 -17.71 12.75
C TYR A 36 32.55 -16.55 11.92
N ARG A 37 32.96 -15.32 12.26
CA ARG A 37 32.60 -14.08 11.57
C ARG A 37 33.65 -13.75 10.54
N GLY A 38 33.64 -14.52 9.46
CA GLY A 38 34.51 -14.36 8.30
C GLY A 38 33.90 -13.47 7.24
N PHE A 39 34.32 -13.60 5.98
CA PHE A 39 33.87 -12.75 4.89
C PHE A 39 32.34 -12.81 4.70
N HIS A 40 31.69 -11.66 4.54
CA HIS A 40 30.27 -11.53 4.31
C HIS A 40 29.80 -12.27 3.05
N ILE A 41 28.56 -12.71 3.13
CA ILE A 41 27.79 -13.35 2.07
C ILE A 41 26.48 -12.55 1.96
N ASN A 42 25.99 -12.34 0.75
CA ASN A 42 24.67 -11.76 0.53
C ASN A 42 23.84 -12.62 -0.43
N ASP A 43 22.66 -13.04 0.03
CA ASP A 43 21.65 -13.66 -0.82
C ASP A 43 20.94 -12.56 -1.63
N LEU A 44 21.36 -12.37 -2.88
CA LEU A 44 20.82 -11.36 -3.78
C LEU A 44 19.32 -11.55 -4.09
N GLY A 45 18.79 -12.77 -3.90
CA GLY A 45 17.36 -13.07 -4.06
C GLY A 45 16.51 -12.61 -2.88
N LYS A 46 17.12 -12.39 -1.72
CA LYS A 46 16.45 -11.88 -0.50
C LYS A 46 16.82 -10.43 -0.17
N CYS A 47 17.95 -9.95 -0.64
CA CYS A 47 18.37 -8.57 -0.38
C CYS A 47 17.47 -7.60 -1.16
N VAL A 48 16.91 -6.62 -0.46
CA VAL A 48 16.04 -5.57 -1.04
C VAL A 48 16.71 -4.19 -1.03
N GLY A 49 18.00 -4.14 -0.68
CA GLY A 49 18.76 -2.89 -0.69
C GLY A 49 18.29 -1.82 0.29
N CYS A 50 17.68 -2.22 1.42
CA CYS A 50 17.13 -1.28 2.42
C CYS A 50 18.16 -0.42 3.18
N GLY A 51 19.47 -0.64 3.01
CA GLY A 51 20.51 0.17 3.64
C GLY A 51 20.71 -0.02 5.15
N THR A 52 19.91 -0.85 5.83
CA THR A 52 20.05 -1.03 7.29
C THR A 52 21.45 -1.50 7.72
N CYS A 53 22.12 -2.29 6.89
CA CYS A 53 23.50 -2.74 7.11
C CYS A 53 24.54 -1.62 7.02
N GLU A 54 24.35 -0.65 6.14
CA GLU A 54 25.16 0.58 6.05
C GLU A 54 24.89 1.47 7.26
N ALA A 55 23.62 1.74 7.55
CA ALA A 55 23.21 2.61 8.66
C ALA A 55 23.72 2.14 10.04
N ILE A 56 23.74 0.83 10.30
CA ILE A 56 24.25 0.28 11.58
C ILE A 56 25.79 0.25 11.66
N CYS A 57 26.49 0.44 10.53
CA CYS A 57 27.93 0.27 10.45
C CYS A 57 28.69 1.47 11.05
N GLN A 58 29.02 1.39 12.33
CA GLN A 58 29.76 2.44 13.05
C GLN A 58 31.15 2.75 12.45
N ASN A 59 31.71 1.84 11.65
CA ASN A 59 33.01 2.00 11.01
C ASN A 59 32.94 2.61 9.61
N ALA A 60 31.73 2.88 9.08
CA ALA A 60 31.53 3.29 7.68
C ALA A 60 32.30 2.37 6.71
N ALA A 61 32.15 1.07 6.93
CA ALA A 61 32.79 -0.01 6.16
C ALA A 61 31.84 -0.61 5.12
N ILE A 62 30.59 -0.15 5.06
CA ILE A 62 29.57 -0.65 4.14
C ILE A 62 29.02 0.56 3.41
N ASP A 63 28.99 0.50 2.08
CA ASP A 63 28.33 1.48 1.22
C ASP A 63 27.27 0.76 0.37
N MET A 64 26.11 1.36 0.16
CA MET A 64 25.08 0.81 -0.73
C MET A 64 25.33 1.20 -2.19
N VAL A 65 25.58 0.22 -3.06
CA VAL A 65 25.97 0.44 -4.46
C VAL A 65 25.09 -0.32 -5.44
N GLU A 66 25.00 0.18 -6.68
CA GLU A 66 24.32 -0.51 -7.78
C GLU A 66 25.14 -1.70 -8.27
N ILE A 67 24.47 -2.81 -8.59
CA ILE A 67 25.09 -3.94 -9.30
C ILE A 67 24.65 -3.90 -10.77
N PRO A 68 25.59 -3.88 -11.73
CA PRO A 68 25.25 -3.94 -13.15
C PRO A 68 24.37 -5.16 -13.50
N GLY A 69 23.24 -4.92 -14.14
CA GLY A 69 22.31 -5.97 -14.59
C GLY A 69 21.30 -6.45 -13.56
N GLN A 70 21.31 -5.91 -12.34
CA GLN A 70 20.28 -6.17 -11.34
C GLN A 70 19.05 -5.29 -11.63
N GLU A 71 17.90 -5.90 -11.94
CA GLU A 71 16.66 -5.16 -12.15
C GLU A 71 16.05 -4.69 -10.81
N THR A 72 15.74 -3.40 -10.71
CA THR A 72 14.93 -2.83 -9.62
C THR A 72 13.50 -3.34 -9.70
N LYS A 73 12.96 -3.79 -8.58
CA LYS A 73 11.57 -4.25 -8.46
C LYS A 73 10.86 -3.43 -7.39
N ARG A 74 9.52 -3.47 -7.38
CA ARG A 74 8.75 -2.82 -6.32
C ARG A 74 9.16 -3.36 -4.95
N GLY A 75 9.58 -2.47 -4.05
CA GLY A 75 10.12 -2.84 -2.74
C GLY A 75 11.58 -3.31 -2.75
N ASP A 76 12.33 -3.05 -3.82
CA ASP A 76 13.78 -3.26 -3.92
C ASP A 76 14.42 -1.99 -4.49
N SER A 77 15.39 -1.41 -3.77
CA SER A 77 16.08 -0.20 -4.22
C SER A 77 17.06 -0.44 -5.38
N GLY A 78 17.36 -1.70 -5.72
CA GLY A 78 18.41 -2.07 -6.66
C GLY A 78 19.83 -2.01 -6.09
N LEU A 79 20.00 -1.47 -4.87
CA LEU A 79 21.30 -1.33 -4.22
C LEU A 79 21.68 -2.58 -3.43
N ARG A 80 22.98 -2.85 -3.32
CA ARG A 80 23.55 -3.95 -2.52
C ARG A 80 24.77 -3.46 -1.73
N PRO A 81 25.08 -4.07 -0.58
CA PRO A 81 26.18 -3.60 0.25
C PRO A 81 27.53 -3.95 -0.38
N SER A 82 28.35 -2.94 -0.67
CA SER A 82 29.79 -3.06 -0.84
C SER A 82 30.46 -3.01 0.52
N ILE A 83 31.50 -3.82 0.75
CA ILE A 83 32.13 -3.96 2.06
C ILE A 83 33.63 -3.73 1.96
N ASP A 84 34.12 -2.72 2.69
CA ASP A 84 35.54 -2.40 2.89
C ASP A 84 36.09 -3.13 4.12
N TYR A 85 36.86 -4.20 3.87
CA TYR A 85 37.50 -4.97 4.95
C TYR A 85 38.73 -4.30 5.57
N GLY A 86 39.26 -3.23 4.97
CA GLY A 86 40.22 -2.35 5.62
C GLY A 86 39.61 -1.60 6.81
N ARG A 87 38.29 -1.39 6.80
CA ARG A 87 37.54 -0.69 7.87
C ARG A 87 36.71 -1.61 8.75
N CYS A 88 36.23 -2.75 8.23
CA CYS A 88 35.35 -3.64 8.96
C CYS A 88 35.98 -4.17 10.28
N CYS A 89 35.24 -4.09 11.39
CA CYS A 89 35.66 -4.66 12.69
C CYS A 89 35.06 -6.02 13.02
N TRP A 90 34.33 -6.65 12.08
CA TRP A 90 33.78 -8.01 12.22
C TRP A 90 32.79 -8.19 13.39
N CYS A 91 32.05 -7.13 13.76
CA CYS A 91 31.09 -7.16 14.86
C CYS A 91 29.78 -7.89 14.55
N ALA A 92 29.49 -8.14 13.26
CA ALA A 92 28.27 -8.77 12.74
C ALA A 92 26.93 -8.04 12.97
N LEU A 93 26.95 -6.79 13.46
CA LEU A 93 25.72 -6.01 13.64
C LEU A 93 24.92 -5.82 12.33
N CYS A 94 25.62 -5.70 11.19
CA CYS A 94 25.01 -5.64 9.87
C CYS A 94 24.22 -6.91 9.50
N VAL A 95 24.63 -8.07 10.02
CA VAL A 95 23.92 -9.35 9.86
C VAL A 95 22.75 -9.43 10.83
N ASP A 96 22.97 -9.09 12.10
CA ASP A 96 21.94 -9.17 13.15
C ASP A 96 20.79 -8.18 12.95
N VAL A 97 21.03 -7.05 12.27
CA VAL A 97 19.99 -6.06 11.93
C VAL A 97 19.32 -6.31 10.58
N CYS A 98 19.82 -7.26 9.76
CA CYS A 98 19.35 -7.43 8.39
C CYS A 98 17.89 -7.93 8.37
N PRO A 99 16.90 -7.10 7.98
CA PRO A 99 15.48 -7.44 8.13
C PRO A 99 15.06 -8.60 7.22
N THR A 100 15.78 -8.86 6.13
CA THR A 100 15.50 -9.97 5.21
C THR A 100 16.35 -11.22 5.45
N THR A 101 17.26 -11.19 6.43
CA THR A 101 18.28 -12.23 6.67
C THR A 101 19.10 -12.57 5.42
N SER A 102 19.22 -11.63 4.48
CA SER A 102 20.01 -11.81 3.26
C SER A 102 21.50 -11.78 3.52
N LEU A 103 21.95 -11.08 4.56
CA LEU A 103 23.35 -11.03 4.94
C LEU A 103 23.72 -12.17 5.90
N GLY A 104 24.92 -12.70 5.68
CA GLY A 104 25.59 -13.63 6.58
C GLY A 104 27.10 -13.43 6.53
N MET A 105 27.84 -14.20 7.30
CA MET A 105 29.31 -14.23 7.26
C MET A 105 29.78 -15.67 7.09
N SER A 106 30.73 -15.91 6.21
CA SER A 106 31.38 -17.21 6.04
C SER A 106 32.25 -17.55 7.26
N ASN A 107 32.73 -18.79 7.36
CA ASN A 107 33.81 -19.13 8.29
C ASN A 107 35.21 -18.93 7.68
N GLU A 108 35.30 -18.34 6.48
CA GLU A 108 36.54 -18.03 5.80
C GLU A 108 37.13 -16.71 6.31
N TYR A 109 38.42 -16.69 6.60
CA TYR A 109 39.09 -15.53 7.21
C TYR A 109 40.45 -15.23 6.60
N ASN A 110 40.88 -16.04 5.64
CA ASN A 110 42.19 -15.90 5.02
C ASN A 110 42.03 -15.39 3.59
N TRP A 111 42.27 -14.10 3.42
CA TRP A 111 42.39 -13.45 2.12
C TRP A 111 43.71 -12.68 2.13
N ILE A 112 44.53 -12.89 1.11
CA ILE A 112 45.80 -12.21 0.96
C ILE A 112 45.79 -11.61 -0.44
N SER A 113 45.88 -10.30 -0.53
CA SER A 113 46.10 -9.55 -1.77
C SER A 113 47.13 -8.46 -1.52
N ASP A 114 47.90 -8.13 -2.54
CA ASP A 114 48.77 -6.96 -2.61
C ASP A 114 48.07 -5.73 -3.19
N ASP A 115 46.85 -5.89 -3.73
CA ASP A 115 45.95 -4.81 -4.12
C ASP A 115 45.04 -4.42 -2.94
N GLY A 116 44.95 -3.11 -2.67
CA GLY A 116 44.06 -2.58 -1.65
C GLY A 116 42.59 -2.62 -2.06
N GLU A 117 42.32 -2.45 -3.36
CA GLU A 117 40.97 -2.44 -3.93
C GLU A 117 40.32 -3.83 -3.86
N ASP A 118 41.13 -4.90 -3.85
CA ASP A 118 40.62 -6.25 -3.66
C ASP A 118 39.85 -6.38 -2.35
N TRP A 119 40.18 -5.62 -1.30
CA TRP A 119 39.51 -5.69 0.01
C TRP A 119 38.16 -5.00 0.08
N VAL A 120 37.74 -4.36 -1.02
CA VAL A 120 36.42 -3.75 -1.19
C VAL A 120 35.67 -4.54 -2.26
N PHE A 121 34.55 -5.17 -1.90
CA PHE A 121 33.78 -6.01 -2.82
C PHE A 121 32.32 -6.08 -2.41
N ILE A 122 31.47 -6.47 -3.35
CA ILE A 122 30.03 -6.65 -3.17
C ILE A 122 29.73 -8.13 -2.99
N PRO A 123 29.38 -8.62 -1.79
CA PRO A 123 29.07 -10.02 -1.58
C PRO A 123 27.94 -10.50 -2.49
N GLY A 124 28.12 -11.67 -3.13
CA GLY A 124 27.15 -12.23 -4.08
C GLY A 124 27.13 -11.56 -5.46
N GLY A 125 27.56 -10.29 -5.57
CA GLY A 125 27.79 -9.61 -6.85
C GLY A 125 29.15 -9.95 -7.45
N ASP A 126 30.19 -9.81 -6.65
CA ASP A 126 31.56 -10.20 -6.99
C ASP A 126 31.78 -11.66 -6.58
N GLN A 127 32.10 -12.52 -7.54
CA GLN A 127 32.35 -13.94 -7.26
C GLN A 127 33.58 -14.11 -6.36
N LYS A 128 33.35 -14.58 -5.14
CA LYS A 128 34.39 -15.00 -4.19
C LYS A 128 34.22 -16.46 -3.80
N PRO A 129 35.30 -17.17 -3.39
CA PRO A 129 35.23 -18.59 -3.04
C PRO A 129 34.26 -18.93 -1.90
N TRP A 130 33.91 -17.96 -1.06
CA TRP A 130 33.07 -18.14 0.13
C TRP A 130 31.60 -17.76 -0.05
N ASP A 131 31.18 -17.26 -1.22
CA ASP A 131 29.80 -16.81 -1.45
C ASP A 131 28.77 -17.92 -1.20
N MET A 132 29.17 -19.17 -1.45
CA MET A 132 28.35 -20.36 -1.25
C MET A 132 28.65 -21.09 0.07
N SER A 133 29.36 -20.45 1.00
CA SER A 133 29.72 -21.10 2.28
C SER A 133 28.49 -21.31 3.16
N GLU A 134 28.23 -22.57 3.48
CA GLU A 134 27.19 -23.00 4.42
C GLU A 134 27.59 -22.76 5.89
N LYS A 135 28.89 -22.52 6.15
CA LYS A 135 29.44 -22.27 7.48
C LYS A 135 29.65 -20.78 7.71
N GLY A 136 29.69 -20.41 8.98
CA GLY A 136 29.93 -19.07 9.47
C GLY A 136 28.70 -18.47 10.15
N TYR A 137 28.84 -17.24 10.62
CA TYR A 137 27.81 -16.57 11.39
C TYR A 137 26.56 -16.25 10.54
N ARG A 138 25.39 -16.49 11.12
CA ARG A 138 24.06 -16.10 10.61
C ARG A 138 23.27 -15.56 11.80
N SER A 139 22.37 -14.63 11.54
CA SER A 139 21.40 -14.21 12.55
C SER A 139 20.52 -15.38 12.95
N THR A 140 20.19 -15.48 14.23
CA THR A 140 19.22 -16.44 14.78
C THR A 140 18.04 -15.69 15.38
N ASP A 141 16.98 -16.41 15.72
CA ASP A 141 15.82 -15.83 16.42
C ASP A 141 16.21 -15.15 17.75
N GLU A 142 17.32 -15.56 18.37
CA GLU A 142 17.84 -14.96 19.62
C GLU A 142 18.75 -13.74 19.37
N SER A 143 19.38 -13.63 18.20
CA SER A 143 20.31 -12.52 17.90
C SER A 143 19.66 -11.40 17.10
N TRP A 144 18.47 -11.64 16.55
CA TRP A 144 17.77 -10.68 15.73
C TRP A 144 17.23 -9.51 16.55
N LEU A 145 17.47 -8.29 16.05
CA LEU A 145 17.21 -7.05 16.78
C LEU A 145 15.83 -6.43 16.51
N ILE A 146 15.04 -7.02 15.60
CA ILE A 146 13.75 -6.47 15.17
C ILE A 146 12.65 -7.45 15.58
N GLU A 147 11.62 -6.95 16.27
CA GLU A 147 10.46 -7.77 16.64
C GLU A 147 9.66 -8.22 15.40
N PRO A 148 9.54 -9.53 15.11
CA PRO A 148 8.73 -10.03 13.97
C PRO A 148 7.24 -9.82 14.13
N ALA A 149 6.73 -9.84 15.36
CA ALA A 149 5.31 -9.79 15.61
C ALA A 149 4.78 -8.36 15.43
N ARG A 150 3.80 -8.22 14.52
CA ARG A 150 3.03 -6.98 14.39
C ARG A 150 2.12 -6.79 15.58
N ALA A 151 2.10 -5.59 16.14
CA ALA A 151 1.17 -5.21 17.19
C ALA A 151 -0.30 -5.37 16.73
N SER A 152 -1.12 -6.01 17.55
CA SER A 152 -2.51 -6.32 17.19
C SER A 152 -3.42 -5.10 17.27
N MET A 153 -4.27 -4.93 16.26
CA MET A 153 -5.33 -3.91 16.30
C MET A 153 -6.46 -4.39 17.20
N ARG A 154 -7.04 -3.45 17.97
CA ARG A 154 -8.21 -3.71 18.81
C ARG A 154 -9.48 -3.51 17.99
N PHE A 155 -10.38 -4.48 18.09
CA PHE A 155 -11.67 -4.45 17.42
C PHE A 155 -12.81 -4.61 18.42
N VAL A 156 -13.96 -4.03 18.11
CA VAL A 156 -15.24 -4.38 18.74
C VAL A 156 -15.53 -5.86 18.45
N LYS A 157 -16.03 -6.59 19.46
CA LYS A 157 -16.30 -8.03 19.35
C LYS A 157 -17.32 -8.33 18.23
N PRO A 158 -17.17 -9.44 17.47
CA PRO A 158 -18.07 -9.80 16.37
C PRO A 158 -19.56 -9.78 16.73
N ASP A 159 -19.95 -10.35 17.88
CA ASP A 159 -21.35 -10.40 18.35
C ASP A 159 -21.99 -9.02 18.61
N ILE A 160 -21.15 -7.99 18.79
CA ILE A 160 -21.56 -6.60 19.01
C ILE A 160 -21.54 -5.86 17.67
N ARG A 161 -20.39 -5.84 16.97
CA ARG A 161 -20.21 -5.03 15.74
C ARG A 161 -21.09 -5.46 14.57
N ARG A 162 -21.58 -6.71 14.57
CA ARG A 162 -22.48 -7.20 13.52
C ARG A 162 -23.90 -6.61 13.58
N LYS A 163 -24.24 -5.85 14.61
CA LYS A 163 -25.61 -5.35 14.88
C LYS A 163 -25.79 -3.85 14.62
N ASN A 164 -24.74 -3.15 14.24
CA ASN A 164 -24.77 -1.71 14.01
C ASN A 164 -23.72 -1.30 12.98
N PHE A 165 -23.76 -0.04 12.57
CA PHE A 165 -22.80 0.56 11.65
C PHE A 165 -21.74 1.40 12.38
N ASP A 166 -21.56 1.21 13.69
CA ASP A 166 -20.55 1.93 14.47
C ASP A 166 -19.14 1.49 14.05
N GLU A 167 -18.16 2.39 14.16
CA GLU A 167 -16.77 2.08 13.81
C GLU A 167 -16.24 0.87 14.61
N MET A 168 -15.76 -0.14 13.88
CA MET A 168 -15.36 -1.41 14.51
C MET A 168 -13.92 -1.43 15.02
N MET A 169 -13.04 -0.60 14.44
CA MET A 169 -11.63 -0.53 14.79
C MET A 169 -11.42 0.53 15.86
N LEU A 170 -10.78 0.16 16.97
CA LEU A 170 -10.65 1.02 18.15
C LEU A 170 -9.32 1.81 18.20
N GLY A 171 -8.44 1.60 17.21
CA GLY A 171 -7.13 2.24 17.15
C GLY A 171 -6.12 1.72 18.19
N TYR A 172 -4.87 2.12 17.99
CA TYR A 172 -3.77 1.82 18.90
C TYR A 172 -3.79 2.71 20.15
N THR A 173 -3.34 2.15 21.27
CA THR A 173 -2.92 2.96 22.43
C THR A 173 -1.53 3.53 22.16
N THR A 174 -1.11 4.54 22.93
CA THR A 174 0.25 5.08 22.87
C THR A 174 1.33 4.02 23.04
N GLU A 175 1.16 3.11 24.01
CA GLU A 175 2.11 2.00 24.25
C GLU A 175 2.25 1.12 23.00
N THR A 176 1.13 0.65 22.45
CA THR A 176 1.12 -0.21 21.26
C THR A 176 1.67 0.51 20.02
N ALA A 177 1.38 1.81 19.87
CA ALA A 177 1.91 2.60 18.77
C ALA A 177 3.43 2.78 18.87
N LEU A 178 3.98 3.01 20.07
CA LEU A 178 5.42 3.10 20.30
C LEU A 178 6.12 1.76 20.03
N GLU A 179 5.55 0.65 20.49
CA GLU A 179 6.05 -0.71 20.22
C GLU A 179 6.10 -1.00 18.72
N GLU A 180 5.02 -0.71 17.99
CA GLU A 180 4.97 -0.94 16.54
C GLU A 180 5.89 0.01 15.78
N ALA A 181 5.97 1.29 16.18
CA ALA A 181 6.85 2.28 15.56
C ALA A 181 8.35 1.94 15.76
N ALA A 182 8.71 1.31 16.88
CA ALA A 182 10.08 0.87 17.16
C ALA A 182 10.60 -0.20 16.20
N ARG A 183 9.72 -0.88 15.45
CA ARG A 183 10.09 -1.89 14.44
C ARG A 183 10.59 -1.28 13.13
N CYS A 184 10.42 0.04 12.94
CA CYS A 184 10.82 0.73 11.72
C CYS A 184 12.33 0.88 11.61
N VAL A 185 12.89 0.44 10.48
CA VAL A 185 14.32 0.55 10.14
C VAL A 185 14.64 1.77 9.27
N GLU A 186 13.67 2.66 9.06
CA GLU A 186 13.82 3.94 8.36
C GLU A 186 14.39 3.89 6.92
N CYS A 187 14.20 2.76 6.22
CA CYS A 187 14.81 2.51 4.90
C CYS A 187 14.21 3.26 3.70
N GLY A 188 13.03 3.87 3.83
CA GLY A 188 12.38 4.64 2.74
C GLY A 188 11.71 3.83 1.62
N LEU A 189 11.86 2.50 1.53
CA LEU A 189 11.23 1.68 0.46
C LEU A 189 9.70 1.81 0.39
N CYS A 190 9.06 2.10 1.53
CA CYS A 190 7.63 2.36 1.65
C CYS A 190 7.17 3.67 1.01
N ILE A 191 8.08 4.65 0.83
CA ILE A 191 7.78 5.94 0.19
C ILE A 191 7.48 5.71 -1.29
N GLU A 192 8.39 5.06 -2.01
CA GLU A 192 8.23 4.73 -3.44
C GLU A 192 7.05 3.79 -3.72
N ALA A 193 6.75 2.89 -2.77
CA ALA A 193 5.61 1.99 -2.92
C ALA A 193 4.26 2.68 -2.74
N CYS A 194 4.22 3.82 -2.04
CA CYS A 194 3.01 4.57 -1.75
C CYS A 194 2.64 5.47 -2.94
N PRO A 195 1.43 5.38 -3.52
CA PRO A 195 1.03 6.21 -4.67
C PRO A 195 1.13 7.72 -4.45
N THR A 196 1.14 8.18 -3.20
CA THR A 196 1.27 9.60 -2.84
C THR A 196 2.68 10.01 -2.40
N HIS A 197 3.61 9.04 -2.33
CA HIS A 197 4.98 9.19 -1.84
C HIS A 197 5.05 9.85 -0.45
N MET A 198 4.28 9.32 0.52
CA MET A 198 4.32 9.83 1.90
C MET A 198 5.64 9.46 2.59
N ASP A 199 6.19 10.37 3.41
CA ASP A 199 7.39 10.12 4.21
C ASP A 199 7.09 9.23 5.44
N VAL A 200 6.94 7.94 5.15
CA VAL A 200 6.65 6.92 6.16
C VAL A 200 7.68 6.85 7.28
N PRO A 201 9.00 6.80 7.00
CA PRO A 201 10.00 6.85 8.06
C PRO A 201 9.85 8.05 8.99
N GLN A 202 9.61 9.25 8.44
CA GLN A 202 9.58 10.48 9.23
C GLN A 202 8.36 10.54 10.15
N TYR A 203 7.14 10.26 9.67
CA TYR A 203 5.98 10.28 10.57
C TYR A 203 5.99 9.13 11.58
N ILE A 204 6.63 7.99 11.28
CA ILE A 204 6.85 6.92 12.28
C ILE A 204 7.91 7.35 13.31
N ARG A 205 8.90 8.15 12.91
CA ARG A 205 9.85 8.77 13.85
C ARG A 205 9.13 9.73 14.79
N ALA A 206 8.22 10.55 14.26
CA ALA A 206 7.41 11.47 15.06
C ALA A 206 6.63 10.75 16.18
N ILE A 207 6.12 9.54 15.94
CA ILE A 207 5.52 8.68 16.98
C ILE A 207 6.54 8.28 18.05
N ARG A 208 7.73 7.82 17.66
CA ARG A 208 8.81 7.42 18.60
C ARG A 208 9.29 8.59 19.46
N ASP A 209 9.36 9.77 18.86
CA ASP A 209 9.77 11.01 19.52
C ASP A 209 8.60 11.65 20.31
N GLN A 210 7.40 11.08 20.21
CA GLN A 210 6.15 11.58 20.82
C GLN A 210 5.77 13.00 20.37
N ASP A 211 6.19 13.38 19.16
CA ASP A 211 5.86 14.64 18.51
C ASP A 211 4.76 14.41 17.46
N LEU A 212 3.53 14.20 17.93
CA LEU A 212 2.40 13.91 17.03
C LEU A 212 1.97 15.13 16.21
N GLU A 213 2.31 16.34 16.65
CA GLU A 213 2.07 17.56 15.89
C GLU A 213 2.90 17.57 14.60
N GLU A 214 4.20 17.31 14.71
CA GLU A 214 5.05 17.14 13.52
C GLU A 214 4.61 15.95 12.67
N GLY A 215 4.23 14.84 13.31
CA GLY A 215 3.67 13.68 12.62
C GLY A 215 2.46 14.04 11.76
N LEU A 216 1.55 14.87 12.27
CA LEU A 216 0.36 15.30 11.54
C LEU A 216 0.70 16.21 10.37
N ARG A 217 1.67 17.13 10.51
CA ARG A 217 2.15 17.98 9.40
C ARG A 217 2.67 17.12 8.24
N ILE A 218 3.59 16.19 8.54
CA ILE A 218 4.19 15.29 7.54
C ILE A 218 3.11 14.49 6.78
N LEU A 219 2.06 14.05 7.48
CA LEU A 219 0.94 13.33 6.86
C LEU A 219 0.20 14.21 5.84
N TYR A 220 -0.11 15.46 6.19
CA TYR A 220 -0.88 16.37 5.35
C TYR A 220 -0.04 17.03 4.24
N ASP A 221 1.28 17.10 4.36
CA ASP A 221 2.19 17.56 3.30
C ASP A 221 2.05 16.75 2.01
N THR A 222 1.67 15.47 2.14
CA THR A 222 1.63 14.53 1.02
C THR A 222 0.29 13.86 0.81
N ASN A 223 -0.67 14.00 1.72
CA ASN A 223 -1.99 13.39 1.63
C ASN A 223 -3.06 14.11 2.47
N PRO A 224 -3.99 14.85 1.84
CA PRO A 224 -5.09 15.52 2.55
C PRO A 224 -6.15 14.54 3.08
N PHE A 225 -6.08 13.26 2.69
CA PHE A 225 -6.96 12.19 3.15
C PHE A 225 -6.24 11.20 4.08
N SER A 226 -5.43 11.72 5.02
CA SER A 226 -4.63 10.91 5.92
C SER A 226 -5.43 10.19 7.00
N GLU A 227 -6.52 10.77 7.52
CA GLU A 227 -7.44 10.13 8.45
C GLU A 227 -8.21 8.99 7.77
N SER A 228 -8.71 9.22 6.55
CA SER A 228 -9.37 8.19 5.74
C SER A 228 -8.41 7.07 5.38
N CYS A 229 -7.22 7.40 4.90
CA CYS A 229 -6.20 6.40 4.57
C CYS A 229 -5.72 5.61 5.80
N GLY A 230 -5.76 6.19 7.01
CA GLY A 230 -5.48 5.47 8.25
C GLY A 230 -6.48 4.32 8.53
N ARG A 231 -7.67 4.39 7.93
CA ARG A 231 -8.75 3.41 8.10
C ARG A 231 -8.83 2.42 6.95
N VAL A 232 -8.86 2.91 5.71
CA VAL A 232 -9.29 2.10 4.56
C VAL A 232 -8.24 1.93 3.46
N CYS A 233 -7.02 2.47 3.63
CA CYS A 233 -5.96 2.30 2.65
C CYS A 233 -5.63 0.80 2.44
N THR A 234 -5.32 0.43 1.19
CA THR A 234 -4.81 -0.89 0.79
C THR A 234 -3.35 -1.12 1.17
N ALA A 235 -2.72 -0.12 1.82
CA ALA A 235 -1.42 -0.24 2.47
C ALA A 235 -0.30 -0.77 1.56
N HIS A 236 -0.24 -0.27 0.32
CA HIS A 236 0.85 -0.53 -0.64
C HIS A 236 2.25 -0.42 -0.03
N CYS A 237 2.45 0.54 0.88
CA CYS A 237 3.70 0.74 1.61
C CYS A 237 4.10 -0.46 2.49
N GLU A 238 3.13 -1.20 3.03
CA GLU A 238 3.38 -2.39 3.85
C GLU A 238 3.85 -3.58 3.01
N THR A 239 3.43 -3.66 1.73
CA THR A 239 3.88 -4.72 0.81
C THR A 239 5.37 -4.62 0.45
N ALA A 240 5.94 -3.42 0.51
CA ALA A 240 7.35 -3.13 0.23
C ALA A 240 8.23 -3.13 1.50
N CYS A 241 7.63 -3.33 2.68
CA CYS A 241 8.34 -3.22 3.95
C CYS A 241 9.28 -4.42 4.16
N PRO A 242 10.59 -4.21 4.34
CA PRO A 242 11.56 -5.30 4.45
C PRO A 242 11.38 -6.15 5.72
N VAL A 243 10.78 -5.59 6.77
CA VAL A 243 10.47 -6.31 8.03
C VAL A 243 9.46 -7.44 7.79
N GLY A 244 8.64 -7.35 6.74
CA GLY A 244 7.71 -8.41 6.35
C GLY A 244 8.39 -9.70 5.87
N ALA A 245 9.70 -9.71 5.60
CA ALA A 245 10.41 -10.92 5.18
C ALA A 245 10.53 -11.98 6.28
N GLN A 246 10.50 -11.57 7.56
CA GLN A 246 10.66 -12.45 8.72
C GLN A 246 9.38 -12.55 9.57
N GLY A 247 8.33 -11.83 9.21
CA GLY A 247 7.11 -11.73 10.01
C GLY A 247 6.03 -10.93 9.28
N ARG A 248 5.24 -10.16 10.02
CA ARG A 248 4.31 -9.21 9.41
C ARG A 248 5.02 -7.86 9.21
N PRO A 249 4.76 -7.15 8.10
CA PRO A 249 5.35 -5.83 7.89
C PRO A 249 4.90 -4.85 8.97
N LEU A 250 5.48 -3.64 9.01
CA LEU A 250 4.98 -2.58 9.87
C LEU A 250 3.50 -2.29 9.57
N ALA A 251 2.70 -2.02 10.60
CA ALA A 251 1.31 -1.58 10.48
C ALA A 251 1.24 -0.07 10.17
N ILE A 252 1.84 0.31 9.05
CA ILE A 252 1.99 1.71 8.60
C ILE A 252 0.63 2.42 8.53
N ARG A 253 -0.40 1.74 8.03
CA ARG A 253 -1.78 2.27 7.98
C ARG A 253 -2.29 2.63 9.37
N TRP A 254 -2.05 1.77 10.36
CA TRP A 254 -2.56 1.96 11.72
C TRP A 254 -1.73 2.95 12.53
N LEU A 255 -0.42 3.06 12.26
CA LEU A 255 0.43 4.12 12.82
C LEU A 255 -0.01 5.51 12.31
N LYS A 256 -0.37 5.62 11.02
CA LYS A 256 -0.98 6.83 10.46
C LYS A 256 -2.28 7.19 11.18
N ARG A 257 -3.19 6.22 11.34
CA ARG A 257 -4.43 6.42 12.10
C ARG A 257 -4.15 6.86 13.54
N TYR A 258 -3.15 6.28 14.19
CA TYR A 258 -2.79 6.65 15.56
C TYR A 258 -2.43 8.13 15.67
N ILE A 259 -1.60 8.66 14.76
CA ILE A 259 -1.28 10.09 14.72
C ILE A 259 -2.56 10.90 14.59
N THR A 260 -3.37 10.62 13.57
CA THR A 260 -4.53 11.44 13.26
C THR A 260 -5.62 11.40 14.34
N ASP A 261 -5.85 10.24 14.96
CA ASP A 261 -6.86 10.08 16.01
C ASP A 261 -6.42 10.76 17.33
N ASN A 262 -5.12 10.93 17.57
CA ASN A 262 -4.57 11.52 18.81
C ASN A 262 -4.19 13.00 18.68
N THR A 263 -4.49 13.63 17.55
CA THR A 263 -4.29 15.07 17.33
C THR A 263 -5.59 15.82 17.05
N LEU A 264 -6.75 15.20 17.23
CA LEU A 264 -8.05 15.77 16.84
C LEU A 264 -8.37 17.12 17.50
N ASP A 265 -7.94 17.33 18.74
CA ASP A 265 -8.19 18.54 19.53
C ASP A 265 -7.32 19.74 19.12
N ILE A 266 -6.16 19.48 18.52
CA ILE A 266 -5.18 20.48 18.08
C ILE A 266 -5.03 20.55 16.56
N ARG A 267 -5.71 19.67 15.82
CA ARG A 267 -5.58 19.48 14.37
C ARG A 267 -5.68 20.77 13.58
N ASP A 268 -6.73 21.55 13.81
CA ASP A 268 -6.99 22.76 13.02
C ASP A 268 -5.90 23.82 13.23
N SER A 269 -5.31 23.90 14.43
CA SER A 269 -4.16 24.79 14.68
C SER A 269 -2.85 24.33 14.03
N ILE A 270 -2.71 23.03 13.77
CA ILE A 270 -1.52 22.46 13.13
C ILE A 270 -1.58 22.65 11.61
N LEU A 271 -2.77 22.53 11.05
CA LEU A 271 -3.06 22.58 9.61
C LEU A 271 -3.48 23.98 9.13
N GLU A 272 -3.18 25.02 9.91
CA GLU A 272 -3.45 26.40 9.50
C GLU A 272 -2.78 26.71 8.16
N THR A 273 -3.56 27.28 7.24
CA THR A 273 -3.11 27.61 5.89
C THR A 273 -2.43 28.98 5.90
N GLU A 274 -1.28 29.07 5.24
CA GLU A 274 -0.59 30.35 5.04
C GLU A 274 -1.28 31.18 3.95
N ASP A 275 -1.05 32.50 3.96
CA ASP A 275 -1.52 33.38 2.88
C ASP A 275 -0.74 33.11 1.58
N ILE A 276 -1.38 32.45 0.62
CA ILE A 276 -0.76 32.06 -0.65
C ILE A 276 -1.01 33.13 -1.72
N PRO A 277 0.03 33.68 -2.39
CA PRO A 277 -0.15 34.66 -3.44
C PRO A 277 -0.97 34.13 -4.62
N ALA A 278 -2.01 34.87 -5.00
CA ALA A 278 -2.87 34.51 -6.12
C ALA A 278 -2.11 34.56 -7.46
N THR A 279 -2.22 33.47 -8.23
CA THR A 279 -1.68 33.36 -9.60
C THR A 279 -2.58 34.03 -10.65
N GLY A 280 -3.85 34.29 -10.31
CA GLY A 280 -4.88 34.78 -11.21
C GLY A 280 -5.41 33.74 -12.21
N LYS A 281 -5.03 32.47 -12.06
CA LYS A 281 -5.49 31.35 -12.88
C LYS A 281 -6.67 30.61 -12.25
N LYS A 282 -7.60 30.16 -13.09
CA LYS A 282 -8.82 29.46 -12.67
C LYS A 282 -8.81 28.01 -13.12
N VAL A 283 -9.07 27.09 -12.18
CA VAL A 283 -9.15 25.65 -12.46
C VAL A 283 -10.51 25.10 -12.06
N ALA A 284 -11.15 24.37 -12.97
CA ALA A 284 -12.35 23.60 -12.68
C ALA A 284 -12.01 22.13 -12.45
N ILE A 285 -12.62 21.52 -11.44
CA ILE A 285 -12.49 20.10 -11.13
C ILE A 285 -13.88 19.46 -11.21
N LEU A 286 -14.01 18.39 -11.99
CA LEU A 286 -15.27 17.66 -12.17
C LEU A 286 -15.27 16.39 -11.33
N GLY A 287 -16.03 16.39 -10.24
CA GLY A 287 -16.15 15.32 -9.26
C GLY A 287 -15.40 15.62 -7.95
N ALA A 288 -16.09 15.57 -6.82
CA ALA A 288 -15.54 15.77 -5.49
C ALA A 288 -15.17 14.44 -4.80
N GLY A 289 -14.58 13.50 -5.54
CA GLY A 289 -13.96 12.31 -4.98
C GLY A 289 -12.51 12.56 -4.51
N PRO A 290 -11.82 11.52 -4.00
CA PRO A 290 -10.45 11.65 -3.49
C PRO A 290 -9.48 12.30 -4.48
N ALA A 291 -9.55 11.94 -5.77
CA ALA A 291 -8.68 12.51 -6.80
C ALA A 291 -8.93 14.00 -7.00
N GLY A 292 -10.18 14.41 -7.20
CA GLY A 292 -10.54 15.81 -7.44
C GLY A 292 -10.26 16.70 -6.24
N LEU A 293 -10.64 16.26 -5.04
CA LEU A 293 -10.40 17.01 -3.81
C LEU A 293 -8.91 17.13 -3.49
N THR A 294 -8.13 16.06 -3.72
CA THR A 294 -6.66 16.13 -3.56
C THR A 294 -6.05 17.08 -4.57
N ALA A 295 -6.48 17.04 -5.83
CA ALA A 295 -5.99 17.98 -6.84
C ALA A 295 -6.33 19.42 -6.44
N GLY A 296 -7.55 19.65 -5.95
CA GLY A 296 -7.98 20.97 -5.49
C GLY A 296 -7.15 21.50 -4.34
N PHE A 297 -6.87 20.67 -3.34
CA PHE A 297 -5.99 21.00 -2.21
C PHE A 297 -4.62 21.50 -2.69
N TYR A 298 -3.92 20.74 -3.54
CA TYR A 298 -2.59 21.17 -4.00
C TYR A 298 -2.64 22.37 -4.96
N LEU A 299 -3.67 22.47 -5.81
CA LEU A 299 -3.83 23.60 -6.73
C LEU A 299 -4.09 24.91 -5.99
N SER A 300 -4.83 24.87 -4.88
CA SER A 300 -4.98 26.04 -4.02
C SER A 300 -3.65 26.41 -3.33
N HIS A 301 -2.84 25.40 -2.98
CA HIS A 301 -1.48 25.61 -2.45
C HIS A 301 -0.50 26.23 -3.46
N TYR A 302 -0.77 26.09 -4.76
CA TYR A 302 -0.06 26.82 -5.82
C TYR A 302 -0.62 28.23 -6.08
N GLY A 303 -1.69 28.63 -5.39
CA GLY A 303 -2.31 29.95 -5.52
C GLY A 303 -3.30 30.07 -6.69
N HIS A 304 -3.85 28.97 -7.19
CA HIS A 304 -4.90 28.98 -8.22
C HIS A 304 -6.30 29.13 -7.60
N GLU A 305 -7.22 29.79 -8.31
CA GLU A 305 -8.65 29.80 -7.96
C GLU A 305 -9.25 28.46 -8.39
N VAL A 306 -9.59 27.60 -7.42
CA VAL A 306 -10.11 26.26 -7.68
C VAL A 306 -11.60 26.17 -7.40
N ARG A 307 -12.36 25.63 -8.35
CA ARG A 307 -13.76 25.27 -8.15
C ARG A 307 -14.03 23.80 -8.49
N VAL A 308 -14.57 23.07 -7.53
CA VAL A 308 -14.98 21.66 -7.67
C VAL A 308 -16.48 21.61 -7.93
N PHE A 309 -16.91 20.81 -8.90
CA PHE A 309 -18.32 20.54 -9.21
C PHE A 309 -18.66 19.10 -8.83
N GLU A 310 -19.72 18.92 -8.05
CA GLU A 310 -20.17 17.63 -7.53
C GLU A 310 -21.67 17.44 -7.81
N GLN A 311 -22.06 16.26 -8.28
CA GLN A 311 -23.45 15.95 -8.61
C GLN A 311 -24.29 15.59 -7.38
N GLU A 312 -23.69 14.94 -6.38
CA GLU A 312 -24.36 14.58 -5.13
C GLU A 312 -24.50 15.81 -4.21
N ASP A 313 -25.28 15.66 -3.15
CA ASP A 313 -25.51 16.70 -2.14
C ASP A 313 -24.31 16.91 -1.21
N LYS A 314 -23.45 15.90 -1.08
CA LYS A 314 -22.23 15.92 -0.27
C LYS A 314 -20.98 15.53 -1.08
N PRO A 315 -19.84 16.23 -0.88
CA PRO A 315 -18.56 15.82 -1.43
C PRO A 315 -17.99 14.60 -0.69
N GLY A 316 -17.06 13.89 -1.34
CA GLY A 316 -16.39 12.69 -0.81
C GLY A 316 -16.35 11.52 -1.81
N GLY A 317 -17.24 11.51 -2.79
CA GLY A 317 -17.34 10.45 -3.80
C GLY A 317 -17.45 9.06 -3.15
N MET A 318 -16.70 8.09 -3.67
CA MET A 318 -16.74 6.70 -3.20
C MET A 318 -16.30 6.51 -1.74
N LEU A 319 -15.58 7.46 -1.13
CA LEU A 319 -15.28 7.39 0.31
C LEU A 319 -16.56 7.46 1.13
N LEU A 320 -17.53 8.27 0.68
CA LEU A 320 -18.80 8.50 1.37
C LEU A 320 -19.89 7.56 0.86
N SER A 321 -20.03 7.39 -0.46
CA SER A 321 -21.13 6.59 -1.03
C SER A 321 -20.85 5.09 -1.07
N GLY A 322 -19.58 4.68 -1.12
CA GLY A 322 -19.19 3.28 -1.31
C GLY A 322 -18.72 2.59 -0.03
N ILE A 323 -17.98 3.27 0.82
CA ILE A 323 -17.38 2.66 2.02
C ILE A 323 -18.35 2.80 3.20
N PRO A 324 -18.74 1.70 3.87
CA PRO A 324 -19.64 1.78 5.00
C PRO A 324 -19.06 2.49 6.23
N GLU A 325 -19.94 3.15 7.00
CA GLU A 325 -19.61 3.93 8.21
C GLU A 325 -18.84 3.13 9.28
N TYR A 326 -19.10 1.82 9.39
CA TYR A 326 -18.39 0.95 10.35
C TYR A 326 -16.89 0.80 10.04
N ARG A 327 -16.47 1.18 8.82
CA ARG A 327 -15.06 1.22 8.38
C ARG A 327 -14.52 2.63 8.30
N LEU A 328 -15.31 3.55 7.75
CA LEU A 328 -14.95 4.93 7.52
C LEU A 328 -16.10 5.84 7.95
N PRO A 329 -16.04 6.41 9.15
CA PRO A 329 -17.08 7.32 9.62
C PRO A 329 -17.20 8.58 8.75
N ASP A 330 -18.42 9.01 8.45
CA ASP A 330 -18.70 10.22 7.67
C ASP A 330 -18.02 11.47 8.24
N GLU A 331 -17.92 11.56 9.56
CA GLU A 331 -17.26 12.67 10.25
C GLU A 331 -15.77 12.79 9.93
N VAL A 332 -15.09 11.68 9.64
CA VAL A 332 -13.68 11.67 9.22
C VAL A 332 -13.55 12.36 7.87
N ILE A 333 -14.40 11.97 6.92
CA ILE A 333 -14.43 12.53 5.57
C ILE A 333 -14.76 14.02 5.63
N ALA A 334 -15.77 14.39 6.43
CA ALA A 334 -16.18 15.79 6.60
C ALA A 334 -15.04 16.68 7.15
N ARG A 335 -14.25 16.19 8.11
CA ARG A 335 -13.09 16.92 8.64
C ARG A 335 -11.97 17.11 7.61
N GLU A 336 -11.71 16.10 6.78
CA GLU A 336 -10.72 16.20 5.71
C GLU A 336 -11.18 17.16 4.61
N ILE A 337 -12.45 17.11 4.22
CA ILE A 337 -13.01 18.04 3.25
C ILE A 337 -12.98 19.47 3.77
N LYS A 338 -13.25 19.68 5.06
CA LYS A 338 -13.14 21.01 5.68
C LYS A 338 -11.73 21.60 5.54
N VAL A 339 -10.67 20.80 5.68
CA VAL A 339 -9.28 21.27 5.45
C VAL A 339 -9.08 21.73 4.01
N ILE A 340 -9.70 21.04 3.06
CA ILE A 340 -9.61 21.38 1.64
C ILE A 340 -10.37 22.67 1.35
N GLU A 341 -11.53 22.88 1.96
CA GLU A 341 -12.28 24.14 1.90
C GLU A 341 -11.50 25.30 2.56
N ASP A 342 -10.93 25.07 3.74
CA ASP A 342 -10.11 26.05 4.47
C ASP A 342 -8.81 26.41 3.71
N ALA A 343 -8.33 25.52 2.83
CA ALA A 343 -7.26 25.80 1.88
C ALA A 343 -7.70 26.64 0.67
N GLY A 344 -8.96 27.08 0.60
CA GLY A 344 -9.48 27.99 -0.42
C GLY A 344 -10.17 27.33 -1.61
N VAL A 345 -10.49 26.03 -1.53
CA VAL A 345 -11.22 25.32 -2.60
C VAL A 345 -12.73 25.57 -2.47
N GLU A 346 -13.37 26.05 -3.53
CA GLU A 346 -14.83 26.20 -3.57
C GLU A 346 -15.50 24.92 -4.11
N ILE A 347 -16.34 24.28 -3.30
CA ILE A 347 -17.07 23.07 -3.70
C ILE A 347 -18.53 23.41 -3.99
N LYS A 348 -18.99 23.10 -5.21
CA LYS A 348 -20.40 23.24 -5.63
C LYS A 348 -21.06 21.89 -5.80
N THR A 349 -21.89 21.52 -4.83
CA THR A 349 -22.69 20.28 -4.82
C THR A 349 -24.01 20.43 -5.58
N GLY A 350 -24.66 19.31 -5.89
CA GLY A 350 -25.94 19.28 -6.62
C GLY A 350 -25.87 19.74 -8.07
N VAL A 351 -24.69 19.67 -8.71
CA VAL A 351 -24.46 20.11 -10.09
C VAL A 351 -23.97 18.93 -10.94
N ARG A 352 -24.83 18.41 -11.83
CA ARG A 352 -24.45 17.35 -12.76
C ARG A 352 -23.95 17.92 -14.09
N ILE A 353 -22.66 17.76 -14.36
CA ILE A 353 -22.05 18.16 -15.62
C ILE A 353 -22.63 17.33 -16.78
N GLY A 354 -22.89 17.99 -17.91
CA GLY A 354 -23.57 17.41 -19.08
C GLY A 354 -25.10 17.54 -19.04
N LYS A 355 -25.70 17.77 -17.85
CA LYS A 355 -27.14 18.02 -17.69
C LYS A 355 -27.45 19.43 -17.21
N ASP A 356 -26.91 19.83 -16.06
CA ASP A 356 -27.18 21.14 -15.45
C ASP A 356 -26.25 22.22 -16.02
N ILE A 357 -25.00 21.85 -16.30
CA ILE A 357 -23.99 22.70 -16.94
C ILE A 357 -23.30 21.92 -18.05
N SER A 358 -23.17 22.51 -19.24
CA SER A 358 -22.44 21.92 -20.37
C SER A 358 -20.97 21.72 -20.02
N ALA A 359 -20.43 20.53 -20.30
CA ALA A 359 -19.00 20.27 -20.14
C ALA A 359 -18.17 21.25 -20.96
N ARG A 360 -18.60 21.54 -22.20
CA ARG A 360 -17.90 22.43 -23.13
C ARG A 360 -17.79 23.86 -22.60
N ARG A 361 -18.84 24.35 -21.95
CA ARG A 361 -18.82 25.67 -21.31
C ARG A 361 -17.78 25.74 -20.19
N ILE A 362 -17.63 24.69 -19.38
CA ILE A 362 -16.62 24.66 -18.32
C ILE A 362 -15.21 24.69 -18.92
N LEU A 363 -15.00 23.97 -20.02
CA LEU A 363 -13.72 24.00 -20.74
C LEU A 363 -13.37 25.40 -21.27
N ASP A 364 -14.36 26.19 -21.67
CA ASP A 364 -14.15 27.56 -22.17
C ASP A 364 -13.99 28.61 -21.05
N ASP A 365 -14.63 28.40 -19.89
CA ASP A 365 -14.71 29.39 -18.79
C ASP A 365 -13.50 29.34 -17.82
N TYR A 366 -12.63 28.32 -17.91
CA TYR A 366 -11.50 28.08 -17.00
C TYR A 366 -10.17 27.92 -17.76
N ASP A 367 -9.05 28.27 -17.12
CA ASP A 367 -7.71 28.12 -17.73
C ASP A 367 -7.26 26.66 -17.83
N ALA A 368 -7.75 25.80 -16.92
CA ALA A 368 -7.55 24.35 -16.96
C ALA A 368 -8.74 23.60 -16.35
N VAL A 369 -8.94 22.35 -16.78
CA VAL A 369 -10.00 21.47 -16.26
C VAL A 369 -9.42 20.11 -15.88
N PHE A 370 -9.76 19.61 -14.70
CA PHE A 370 -9.46 18.26 -14.26
C PHE A 370 -10.73 17.41 -14.14
N ILE A 371 -10.77 16.26 -14.80
CA ILE A 371 -11.89 15.34 -14.78
C ILE A 371 -11.56 14.16 -13.86
N SER A 372 -12.31 14.05 -12.77
CA SER A 372 -12.11 13.05 -11.71
C SER A 372 -13.44 12.42 -11.28
N VAL A 373 -14.31 12.12 -12.25
CA VAL A 373 -15.67 11.62 -12.00
C VAL A 373 -15.71 10.17 -11.51
N GLY A 374 -14.60 9.43 -11.61
CA GLY A 374 -14.50 8.04 -11.17
C GLY A 374 -15.28 7.04 -12.05
N ALA A 375 -15.47 5.83 -11.55
CA ALA A 375 -16.18 4.73 -12.22
C ALA A 375 -17.54 4.48 -11.57
N GLN A 376 -18.48 5.40 -11.79
CA GLN A 376 -19.69 5.53 -10.97
C GLN A 376 -20.74 4.42 -11.17
N VAL A 377 -20.70 3.70 -12.29
CA VAL A 377 -21.80 2.80 -12.66
C VAL A 377 -21.46 1.37 -12.30
N GLY A 378 -22.24 0.75 -11.42
CA GLY A 378 -22.09 -0.67 -11.13
C GLY A 378 -22.37 -1.54 -12.37
N THR A 379 -21.61 -2.61 -12.52
CA THR A 379 -21.82 -3.60 -13.59
C THR A 379 -22.58 -4.80 -13.09
N ASP A 380 -23.41 -5.38 -13.94
CA ASP A 380 -24.15 -6.60 -13.69
C ASP A 380 -23.65 -7.75 -14.59
N MET A 381 -24.03 -8.98 -14.27
CA MET A 381 -23.67 -10.16 -15.06
C MET A 381 -24.77 -10.40 -16.09
N PRO A 382 -24.51 -10.69 -17.38
CA PRO A 382 -25.58 -10.94 -18.36
C PRO A 382 -26.27 -12.29 -18.09
N VAL A 383 -27.11 -12.34 -17.07
CA VAL A 383 -27.82 -13.50 -16.55
C VAL A 383 -29.32 -13.20 -16.58
N GLU A 384 -30.11 -14.20 -16.98
CA GLU A 384 -31.57 -14.09 -16.96
C GLU A 384 -32.07 -13.83 -15.53
N GLY A 385 -32.99 -12.86 -15.38
CA GLY A 385 -33.58 -12.49 -14.09
C GLY A 385 -32.82 -11.42 -13.29
N ASN A 386 -31.82 -10.77 -13.88
CA ASN A 386 -31.12 -9.64 -13.25
C ASN A 386 -31.99 -8.40 -13.00
N ASP A 387 -33.08 -8.27 -13.75
CA ASP A 387 -34.04 -7.17 -13.68
C ASP A 387 -35.13 -7.39 -12.62
N LEU A 388 -35.10 -8.52 -11.90
CA LEU A 388 -36.04 -8.79 -10.82
C LEU A 388 -35.86 -7.77 -9.69
N PRO A 389 -36.95 -7.27 -9.06
CA PRO A 389 -36.87 -6.20 -8.06
C PRO A 389 -36.00 -6.49 -6.84
N ALA A 390 -35.85 -7.77 -6.46
CA ALA A 390 -35.01 -8.22 -5.35
C ALA A 390 -33.53 -8.48 -5.74
N VAL A 391 -33.16 -8.16 -6.98
CA VAL A 391 -31.77 -8.16 -7.45
C VAL A 391 -31.28 -6.71 -7.47
N HIS A 392 -30.21 -6.44 -6.73
CA HIS A 392 -29.62 -5.12 -6.57
C HIS A 392 -28.21 -5.05 -7.14
N ILE A 393 -27.81 -3.87 -7.56
CA ILE A 393 -26.42 -3.56 -7.87
C ILE A 393 -25.71 -3.15 -6.57
N GLY A 394 -24.49 -3.67 -6.37
CA GLY A 394 -23.77 -3.50 -5.11
C GLY A 394 -23.48 -2.04 -4.75
N LEU A 395 -23.13 -1.21 -5.74
CA LEU A 395 -22.91 0.22 -5.51
C LEU A 395 -24.20 0.93 -5.09
N ASP A 396 -25.29 0.75 -5.84
CA ASP A 396 -26.59 1.35 -5.51
C ASP A 396 -27.10 0.90 -4.13
N PHE A 397 -26.83 -0.36 -3.76
CA PHE A 397 -27.16 -0.88 -2.44
C PHE A 397 -26.39 -0.18 -1.32
N LEU A 398 -25.09 0.04 -1.50
CA LEU A 398 -24.23 0.73 -0.53
C LEU A 398 -24.57 2.23 -0.45
N ASP A 399 -24.82 2.88 -1.58
CA ASP A 399 -25.21 4.29 -1.65
C ASP A 399 -26.53 4.57 -0.90
N ARG A 400 -27.50 3.66 -0.99
CA ARG A 400 -28.73 3.76 -0.18
C ARG A 400 -28.44 3.67 1.31
N ILE A 401 -27.55 2.75 1.72
CA ILE A 401 -27.17 2.57 3.12
C ILE A 401 -26.43 3.79 3.67
N SER A 402 -25.52 4.38 2.90
CA SER A 402 -24.78 5.60 3.27
C SER A 402 -25.71 6.82 3.37
N LYS A 403 -26.76 6.88 2.54
CA LYS A 403 -27.86 7.85 2.66
C LYS A 403 -28.79 7.61 3.85
N GLY A 404 -28.49 6.62 4.69
CA GLY A 404 -29.24 6.30 5.90
C GLY A 404 -30.43 5.38 5.67
N GLU A 405 -30.66 4.88 4.45
CA GLU A 405 -31.70 3.90 4.21
C GLU A 405 -31.38 2.56 4.88
N ARG A 406 -32.44 1.83 5.25
CA ARG A 406 -32.36 0.48 5.79
C ARG A 406 -33.30 -0.41 4.95
N PRO A 407 -32.84 -0.88 3.77
CA PRO A 407 -33.69 -1.68 2.89
C PRO A 407 -34.09 -2.99 3.57
N ASP A 408 -35.34 -3.43 3.38
CA ASP A 408 -35.78 -4.77 3.75
C ASP A 408 -35.21 -5.77 2.74
N ILE A 409 -34.21 -6.53 3.19
CA ILE A 409 -33.48 -7.52 2.37
C ILE A 409 -33.89 -8.96 2.68
N GLY A 410 -34.89 -9.16 3.54
CA GLY A 410 -35.30 -10.49 3.98
C GLY A 410 -34.23 -11.23 4.79
N LYS A 411 -34.45 -12.52 4.99
CA LYS A 411 -33.65 -13.35 5.91
C LYS A 411 -32.39 -13.92 5.29
N LYS A 412 -32.34 -14.05 3.96
CA LYS A 412 -31.19 -14.63 3.26
C LYS A 412 -30.78 -13.80 2.06
N THR A 413 -29.54 -13.34 2.06
CA THR A 413 -28.95 -12.52 0.99
C THR A 413 -27.78 -13.24 0.32
N ILE A 414 -27.78 -13.26 -1.01
CA ILE A 414 -26.65 -13.76 -1.81
C ILE A 414 -25.90 -12.58 -2.40
N VAL A 415 -24.58 -12.54 -2.15
CA VAL A 415 -23.70 -11.51 -2.71
C VAL A 415 -22.82 -12.14 -3.77
N VAL A 416 -22.91 -11.66 -5.01
CA VAL A 416 -22.12 -12.18 -6.13
C VAL A 416 -20.92 -11.29 -6.34
N GLY A 417 -19.72 -11.78 -6.03
CA GLY A 417 -18.50 -10.99 -6.13
C GLY A 417 -17.39 -11.47 -5.19
N GLY A 418 -16.24 -10.80 -5.24
CA GLY A 418 -15.11 -11.11 -4.35
C GLY A 418 -14.13 -9.95 -4.15
N GLY A 419 -14.49 -8.73 -4.55
CA GLY A 419 -13.71 -7.52 -4.24
C GLY A 419 -14.17 -6.87 -2.95
N ASN A 420 -13.54 -5.76 -2.57
CA ASN A 420 -13.88 -4.99 -1.37
C ASN A 420 -15.37 -4.59 -1.37
N THR A 421 -15.92 -4.14 -2.51
CA THR A 421 -17.37 -3.87 -2.64
C THR A 421 -18.24 -5.08 -2.25
N ALA A 422 -17.83 -6.30 -2.59
CA ALA A 422 -18.58 -7.49 -2.20
C ALA A 422 -18.50 -7.75 -0.70
N MET A 423 -17.36 -7.47 -0.06
CA MET A 423 -17.22 -7.57 1.39
C MET A 423 -18.04 -6.50 2.11
N ASP A 424 -18.01 -5.26 1.62
CA ASP A 424 -18.80 -4.15 2.16
C ASP A 424 -20.30 -4.43 2.06
N VAL A 425 -20.77 -4.93 0.90
CA VAL A 425 -22.16 -5.37 0.72
C VAL A 425 -22.50 -6.50 1.68
N ALA A 426 -21.67 -7.56 1.74
CA ALA A 426 -21.94 -8.72 2.57
C ALA A 426 -22.07 -8.36 4.05
N ARG A 427 -21.14 -7.57 4.55
CA ARG A 427 -21.10 -7.15 5.95
C ARG A 427 -22.15 -6.11 6.30
N SER A 428 -22.55 -5.28 5.35
CA SER A 428 -23.71 -4.39 5.51
C SER A 428 -25.02 -5.19 5.54
N ALA A 429 -25.16 -6.22 4.71
CA ALA A 429 -26.32 -7.12 4.75
C ALA A 429 -26.42 -7.90 6.07
N VAL A 430 -25.29 -8.30 6.67
CA VAL A 430 -25.28 -8.89 8.03
C VAL A 430 -25.86 -7.91 9.06
N ARG A 431 -25.53 -6.62 8.96
CA ARG A 431 -26.02 -5.56 9.85
C ARG A 431 -27.49 -5.19 9.63
N LEU A 432 -28.06 -5.64 8.52
CA LEU A 432 -29.49 -5.56 8.21
C LEU A 432 -30.21 -6.88 8.57
N ASP A 433 -29.65 -7.65 9.50
CA ASP A 433 -30.23 -8.89 10.05
C ASP A 433 -30.48 -10.02 9.02
N SER A 434 -29.63 -10.11 7.99
CA SER A 434 -29.70 -11.18 6.98
C SER A 434 -28.60 -12.24 7.15
N GLU A 435 -28.94 -13.51 6.86
CA GLU A 435 -27.96 -14.57 6.64
C GLU A 435 -27.32 -14.37 5.26
N VAL A 436 -25.99 -14.27 5.22
CA VAL A 436 -25.28 -13.86 4.00
C VAL A 436 -24.41 -14.98 3.48
N GLU A 437 -24.57 -15.30 2.19
CA GLU A 437 -23.61 -16.13 1.45
C GLU A 437 -22.98 -15.34 0.29
N VAL A 438 -21.65 -15.36 0.23
CA VAL A 438 -20.87 -14.79 -0.88
C VAL A 438 -20.62 -15.87 -1.91
N VAL A 439 -21.02 -15.63 -3.17
CA VAL A 439 -20.76 -16.49 -4.32
C VAL A 439 -19.61 -15.89 -5.13
N TYR A 440 -18.51 -16.63 -5.21
CA TYR A 440 -17.31 -16.20 -5.92
C TYR A 440 -16.82 -17.25 -6.91
N ARG A 441 -16.58 -16.82 -8.16
CA ARG A 441 -16.24 -17.72 -9.27
C ARG A 441 -14.83 -18.34 -9.18
N ARG A 442 -13.94 -17.84 -8.33
CA ARG A 442 -12.57 -18.37 -8.14
C ARG A 442 -12.37 -18.89 -6.72
N SER A 443 -11.13 -19.27 -6.36
CA SER A 443 -10.80 -19.64 -4.99
C SER A 443 -10.49 -18.41 -4.15
N GLU A 444 -10.43 -18.61 -2.83
CA GLU A 444 -10.01 -17.59 -1.87
C GLU A 444 -8.68 -16.93 -2.23
N LYS A 445 -7.70 -17.72 -2.71
CA LYS A 445 -6.37 -17.20 -3.05
C LYS A 445 -6.40 -16.16 -4.19
N GLU A 446 -7.39 -16.24 -5.07
CA GLU A 446 -7.56 -15.28 -6.18
C GLU A 446 -8.52 -14.14 -5.84
N MET A 447 -9.09 -14.12 -4.63
CA MET A 447 -10.03 -13.10 -4.18
C MET A 447 -9.31 -11.74 -4.10
N PRO A 448 -9.82 -10.71 -4.80
CA PRO A 448 -9.17 -9.39 -4.80
C PRO A 448 -9.45 -8.54 -3.55
N ALA A 449 -10.38 -8.95 -2.68
CA ALA A 449 -10.64 -8.25 -1.43
C ALA A 449 -9.44 -8.31 -0.47
N ASN A 450 -9.30 -7.30 0.39
CA ASN A 450 -8.30 -7.30 1.45
C ASN A 450 -8.52 -8.52 2.38
N VAL A 451 -7.43 -9.19 2.74
CA VAL A 451 -7.50 -10.43 3.53
C VAL A 451 -8.16 -10.18 4.88
N GLU A 452 -7.89 -9.04 5.52
CA GLU A 452 -8.51 -8.68 6.80
C GLU A 452 -10.02 -8.55 6.68
N GLU A 453 -10.54 -7.99 5.58
CA GLU A 453 -11.99 -7.84 5.39
C GLU A 453 -12.69 -9.17 5.17
N VAL A 454 -12.02 -10.11 4.49
CA VAL A 454 -12.52 -11.48 4.30
C VAL A 454 -12.55 -12.22 5.65
N GLU A 455 -11.52 -12.06 6.48
CA GLU A 455 -11.49 -12.60 7.84
C GLU A 455 -12.60 -11.98 8.72
N GLU A 456 -12.75 -10.66 8.71
CA GLU A 456 -13.78 -9.94 9.44
C GLU A 456 -15.20 -10.35 9.03
N ALA A 457 -15.45 -10.55 7.73
CA ALA A 457 -16.73 -11.04 7.21
C ALA A 457 -17.04 -12.45 7.73
N ARG A 458 -16.05 -13.34 7.81
CA ARG A 458 -16.24 -14.69 8.40
C ARG A 458 -16.55 -14.63 9.88
N GLU A 459 -15.84 -13.79 10.63
CA GLU A 459 -16.10 -13.56 12.05
C GLU A 459 -17.53 -13.05 12.30
N GLU A 460 -18.08 -12.28 11.36
CA GLU A 460 -19.46 -11.77 11.39
C GLU A 460 -20.50 -12.80 10.92
N GLY A 461 -20.07 -13.97 10.43
CA GLY A 461 -20.93 -15.11 10.07
C GLY A 461 -21.23 -15.25 8.57
N VAL A 462 -20.50 -14.54 7.69
CA VAL A 462 -20.65 -14.68 6.24
C VAL A 462 -20.14 -16.05 5.76
N VAL A 463 -20.94 -16.75 4.96
CA VAL A 463 -20.58 -18.04 4.35
C VAL A 463 -20.02 -17.81 2.96
N PHE A 464 -18.92 -18.47 2.61
CA PHE A 464 -18.27 -18.31 1.30
C PHE A 464 -18.46 -19.55 0.41
N ASN A 465 -19.10 -19.34 -0.74
CA ASN A 465 -19.24 -20.29 -1.83
C ASN A 465 -18.23 -19.98 -2.94
N PHE A 466 -17.00 -20.48 -2.77
CA PHE A 466 -15.96 -20.40 -3.79
C PHE A 466 -16.27 -21.29 -4.99
N LEU A 467 -15.56 -21.04 -6.09
CA LEU A 467 -15.69 -21.78 -7.35
C LEU A 467 -17.15 -21.92 -7.79
N THR A 468 -17.92 -20.85 -7.66
CA THR A 468 -19.36 -20.85 -7.94
C THR A 468 -19.73 -19.58 -8.70
N THR A 469 -20.53 -19.71 -9.75
CA THR A 469 -21.07 -18.56 -10.52
C THR A 469 -22.57 -18.73 -10.72
N PRO A 470 -23.38 -17.65 -10.64
CA PRO A 470 -24.77 -17.70 -11.06
C PRO A 470 -24.87 -17.84 -12.58
N GLU A 471 -25.91 -18.51 -13.05
CA GLU A 471 -26.26 -18.69 -14.47
C GLU A 471 -27.67 -18.20 -14.82
N LYS A 472 -28.58 -18.28 -13.86
CA LYS A 472 -29.98 -17.89 -14.03
C LYS A 472 -30.60 -17.56 -12.67
N ILE A 473 -31.37 -16.49 -12.61
CA ILE A 473 -32.17 -16.09 -11.46
C ILE A 473 -33.64 -16.17 -11.88
N THR A 474 -34.46 -16.82 -11.05
CA THR A 474 -35.91 -16.84 -11.24
C THR A 474 -36.58 -16.56 -9.91
N GLU A 475 -37.86 -16.22 -9.93
CA GLU A 475 -38.64 -16.05 -8.70
C GLU A 475 -39.66 -17.20 -8.59
N SER A 476 -39.72 -17.83 -7.43
CA SER A 476 -40.71 -18.87 -7.12
C SER A 476 -41.08 -18.81 -5.64
N GLY A 477 -42.40 -18.77 -5.36
CA GLY A 477 -42.90 -18.72 -3.99
C GLY A 477 -42.51 -17.46 -3.21
N GLY A 478 -42.27 -16.33 -3.90
CA GLY A 478 -41.84 -15.06 -3.30
C GLY A 478 -40.37 -15.03 -2.89
N ARG A 479 -39.55 -15.95 -3.41
CA ARG A 479 -38.11 -16.02 -3.18
C ARG A 479 -37.36 -16.16 -4.49
N LEU A 480 -36.13 -15.65 -4.52
CA LEU A 480 -35.21 -15.85 -5.62
C LEU A 480 -34.66 -17.28 -5.61
N GLN A 481 -34.60 -17.87 -6.80
CA GLN A 481 -34.03 -19.16 -7.11
C GLN A 481 -32.82 -18.92 -8.01
N ILE A 482 -31.62 -18.89 -7.40
CA ILE A 482 -30.37 -18.55 -8.07
C ILE A 482 -29.70 -19.85 -8.48
N THR A 483 -29.85 -20.21 -9.76
CA THR A 483 -29.20 -21.38 -10.34
C THR A 483 -27.73 -21.05 -10.57
N CYS A 484 -26.87 -21.80 -9.91
CA CYS A 484 -25.42 -21.66 -9.92
C CYS A 484 -24.75 -22.87 -10.58
N ARG A 485 -23.53 -22.67 -11.05
CA ARG A 485 -22.65 -23.72 -11.56
C ARG A 485 -21.33 -23.75 -10.79
N ARG A 486 -20.77 -24.95 -10.61
CA ARG A 486 -19.42 -25.10 -10.04
C ARG A 486 -18.35 -24.80 -11.09
N MET A 487 -17.25 -24.23 -10.63
CA MET A 487 -16.09 -23.88 -11.43
C MET A 487 -14.88 -24.75 -11.03
N ARG A 488 -13.91 -24.87 -11.92
CA ARG A 488 -12.55 -25.31 -11.62
C ARG A 488 -11.55 -24.23 -12.07
N LEU A 489 -10.38 -24.19 -11.46
CA LEU A 489 -9.33 -23.27 -11.88
C LEU A 489 -8.56 -23.83 -13.08
N GLY A 490 -8.50 -23.04 -14.15
CA GLY A 490 -7.66 -23.27 -15.32
C GLY A 490 -6.32 -22.55 -15.22
N GLU A 491 -5.79 -22.13 -16.36
CA GLU A 491 -4.54 -21.36 -16.46
C GLU A 491 -4.70 -19.91 -15.98
N PRO A 492 -3.60 -19.26 -15.51
CA PRO A 492 -3.60 -17.83 -15.21
C PRO A 492 -4.07 -16.94 -16.36
N ASP A 493 -4.85 -15.91 -16.05
CA ASP A 493 -5.20 -14.81 -16.95
C ASP A 493 -4.10 -13.73 -16.98
N SER A 494 -4.34 -12.65 -17.74
CA SER A 494 -3.42 -11.51 -17.86
C SER A 494 -3.19 -10.75 -16.55
N SER A 495 -4.05 -10.94 -15.54
CA SER A 495 -3.85 -10.41 -14.19
C SER A 495 -3.07 -11.38 -13.28
N GLY A 496 -2.58 -12.49 -13.82
CA GLY A 496 -1.87 -13.54 -13.08
C GLY A 496 -2.79 -14.47 -12.28
N ARG A 497 -4.11 -14.23 -12.27
CA ARG A 497 -5.08 -15.02 -11.51
C ARG A 497 -5.62 -16.16 -12.35
N ARG A 498 -5.80 -17.34 -11.76
CA ARG A 498 -6.31 -18.51 -12.47
C ARG A 498 -7.73 -18.29 -13.01
N ARG A 499 -7.95 -18.63 -14.27
CA ARG A 499 -9.25 -18.48 -14.94
C ARG A 499 -10.25 -19.48 -14.36
N PRO A 500 -11.50 -19.08 -14.11
CA PRO A 500 -12.54 -20.01 -13.74
C PRO A 500 -13.11 -20.69 -14.98
N GLU A 501 -13.18 -22.02 -14.97
CA GLU A 501 -13.74 -22.86 -16.03
C GLU A 501 -14.97 -23.60 -15.51
N ALA A 502 -16.10 -23.47 -16.21
CA ALA A 502 -17.35 -24.11 -15.85
C ALA A 502 -17.24 -25.65 -15.85
N ILE A 503 -17.81 -26.30 -14.83
CA ILE A 503 -17.95 -27.76 -14.78
C ILE A 503 -19.35 -28.12 -15.28
N GLU A 504 -19.43 -28.80 -16.42
CA GLU A 504 -20.70 -29.26 -16.99
C GLU A 504 -21.43 -30.23 -16.05
N GLY A 505 -22.76 -30.12 -15.97
CA GLY A 505 -23.60 -30.96 -15.12
C GLY A 505 -23.50 -30.70 -13.61
N SER A 506 -22.80 -29.65 -13.18
CA SER A 506 -22.60 -29.31 -11.76
C SER A 506 -23.62 -28.30 -11.20
N GLY A 507 -24.72 -28.07 -11.93
CA GLY A 507 -25.73 -27.08 -11.60
C GLY A 507 -26.44 -27.37 -10.27
N PHE A 508 -26.66 -26.33 -9.47
CA PHE A 508 -27.44 -26.38 -8.23
C PHE A 508 -28.13 -25.04 -7.99
N THR A 509 -29.16 -25.01 -7.15
CA THR A 509 -29.93 -23.80 -6.90
C THR A 509 -29.78 -23.36 -5.45
N ILE A 510 -29.58 -22.06 -5.24
CA ILE A 510 -29.58 -21.42 -3.93
C ILE A 510 -30.84 -20.56 -3.82
N GLU A 511 -31.62 -20.77 -2.76
CA GLU A 511 -32.75 -19.91 -2.45
C GLU A 511 -32.32 -18.70 -1.64
N ALA A 512 -32.85 -17.53 -1.97
CA ALA A 512 -32.58 -16.27 -1.27
C ALA A 512 -33.77 -15.32 -1.36
N ASP A 513 -33.82 -14.35 -0.44
CA ASP A 513 -34.80 -13.27 -0.50
C ASP A 513 -34.25 -12.11 -1.32
N THR A 514 -32.94 -11.86 -1.23
CA THR A 514 -32.23 -10.80 -1.96
C THR A 514 -30.97 -11.33 -2.64
N CYS A 515 -30.64 -10.77 -3.82
CA CYS A 515 -29.38 -11.00 -4.50
C CYS A 515 -28.70 -9.65 -4.78
N VAL A 516 -27.41 -9.51 -4.48
CA VAL A 516 -26.66 -8.28 -4.74
C VAL A 516 -25.46 -8.56 -5.64
N MET A 517 -25.42 -7.91 -6.80
CA MET A 517 -24.37 -8.03 -7.81
C MET A 517 -23.24 -7.04 -7.53
N ALA A 518 -22.10 -7.53 -7.05
CA ALA A 518 -20.90 -6.74 -6.71
C ALA A 518 -19.69 -7.18 -7.56
N ILE A 519 -19.84 -7.10 -8.89
CA ILE A 519 -18.90 -7.71 -9.85
C ILE A 519 -18.01 -6.71 -10.62
N GLY A 520 -18.17 -5.41 -10.38
CA GLY A 520 -17.36 -4.38 -11.04
C GLY A 520 -18.09 -3.05 -11.19
N GLN A 521 -17.39 -2.08 -11.76
CA GLN A 521 -17.89 -0.73 -12.02
C GLN A 521 -17.34 -0.25 -13.38
N LYS A 522 -18.00 0.73 -13.98
CA LYS A 522 -17.62 1.33 -15.27
C LYS A 522 -17.78 2.85 -15.23
N VAL A 523 -17.07 3.52 -16.13
CA VAL A 523 -17.07 4.97 -16.29
C VAL A 523 -18.26 5.40 -17.15
N GLU A 524 -18.90 6.52 -16.80
CA GLU A 524 -19.86 7.20 -17.68
C GLU A 524 -19.13 8.06 -18.71
N ASP A 525 -19.56 8.02 -19.97
CA ASP A 525 -18.89 8.71 -21.07
C ASP A 525 -19.60 9.98 -21.56
N GLU A 526 -20.65 10.44 -20.86
CA GLU A 526 -21.44 11.62 -21.25
C GLU A 526 -20.55 12.87 -21.43
N ILE A 527 -19.68 13.15 -20.45
CA ILE A 527 -18.72 14.26 -20.50
C ILE A 527 -17.74 14.09 -21.66
N ALA A 528 -17.22 12.87 -21.86
CA ALA A 528 -16.25 12.61 -22.93
C ALA A 528 -16.86 12.83 -24.32
N ARG A 529 -18.10 12.35 -24.53
CA ARG A 529 -18.83 12.54 -25.79
C ARG A 529 -19.17 14.01 -26.06
N GLU A 530 -19.59 14.74 -25.04
CA GLU A 530 -19.94 16.17 -25.18
C GLU A 530 -18.71 17.03 -25.48
N ALA A 531 -17.61 16.81 -24.76
CA ALA A 531 -16.38 17.59 -24.89
C ALA A 531 -15.46 17.14 -26.03
N GLY A 532 -15.67 15.93 -26.59
CA GLY A 532 -14.79 15.36 -27.62
C GLY A 532 -13.49 14.77 -27.06
N ILE A 533 -13.54 14.26 -25.83
CA ILE A 533 -12.40 13.59 -25.18
C ILE A 533 -12.36 12.13 -25.60
N LYS A 534 -11.17 11.63 -25.90
CA LYS A 534 -10.95 10.24 -26.31
C LYS A 534 -11.11 9.30 -25.12
N LEU A 535 -11.66 8.13 -25.40
CA LEU A 535 -11.69 7.00 -24.48
C LEU A 535 -10.75 5.91 -24.97
N ASN A 536 -10.17 5.18 -24.04
CA ASN A 536 -9.37 4.00 -24.33
C ASN A 536 -10.28 2.80 -24.67
N LYS A 537 -9.68 1.66 -25.02
CA LYS A 537 -10.43 0.45 -25.42
C LYS A 537 -11.32 -0.16 -24.32
N TRP A 538 -11.16 0.27 -23.08
CA TRP A 538 -11.94 -0.18 -21.93
C TRP A 538 -13.09 0.78 -21.58
N GLY A 539 -13.21 1.91 -22.28
CA GLY A 539 -14.24 2.93 -22.04
C GLY A 539 -13.88 3.96 -20.96
N ASN A 540 -12.63 3.98 -20.50
CA ASN A 540 -12.13 5.00 -19.58
C ASN A 540 -11.53 6.18 -20.36
N PHE A 541 -11.36 7.32 -19.71
CA PHE A 541 -10.71 8.50 -20.29
C PHE A 541 -9.26 8.17 -20.71
N ASP A 542 -8.91 8.50 -21.95
CA ASP A 542 -7.56 8.30 -22.50
C ASP A 542 -6.68 9.49 -22.11
N ALA A 543 -5.94 9.33 -21.01
CA ALA A 543 -5.02 10.33 -20.50
C ALA A 543 -3.61 9.76 -20.31
N ASP A 544 -2.60 10.62 -20.40
CA ASP A 544 -1.21 10.24 -20.15
C ASP A 544 -1.03 9.82 -18.67
N PRO A 545 -0.50 8.62 -18.35
CA PRO A 545 -0.44 8.12 -16.97
C PRO A 545 0.57 8.85 -16.07
N GLU A 546 1.45 9.69 -16.61
CA GLU A 546 2.39 10.50 -15.83
C GLU A 546 1.95 11.96 -15.71
N ARG A 547 1.40 12.53 -16.79
CA ARG A 547 0.99 13.94 -16.86
C ARG A 547 -0.50 14.18 -16.69
N MET A 548 -1.31 13.12 -16.70
CA MET A 548 -2.78 13.15 -16.66
C MET A 548 -3.42 13.94 -17.83
N THR A 549 -2.66 14.27 -18.87
CA THR A 549 -3.14 15.10 -20.00
C THR A 549 -4.01 14.29 -20.96
N THR A 550 -5.12 14.87 -21.40
CA THR A 550 -5.99 14.27 -22.42
C THR A 550 -5.59 14.72 -23.84
N ASN A 551 -6.41 14.37 -24.84
CA ASN A 551 -6.26 14.87 -26.21
C ASN A 551 -6.69 16.35 -26.40
N ILE A 552 -7.21 17.01 -25.36
CA ILE A 552 -7.63 18.42 -25.40
C ILE A 552 -6.65 19.22 -24.54
N ASP A 553 -6.11 20.30 -25.12
CA ASP A 553 -5.18 21.20 -24.45
C ASP A 553 -5.83 21.84 -23.21
N GLY A 554 -5.10 21.91 -22.10
CA GLY A 554 -5.62 22.37 -20.80
C GLY A 554 -6.62 21.44 -20.10
N VAL A 555 -6.90 20.25 -20.64
CA VAL A 555 -7.82 19.27 -20.03
C VAL A 555 -7.08 18.02 -19.57
N PHE A 556 -7.28 17.68 -18.30
CA PHE A 556 -6.65 16.58 -17.61
C PHE A 556 -7.71 15.60 -17.10
N ALA A 557 -7.37 14.32 -16.97
CA ALA A 557 -8.26 13.31 -16.38
C ALA A 557 -7.47 12.32 -15.52
N GLY A 558 -8.03 11.89 -14.39
CA GLY A 558 -7.33 11.03 -13.45
C GLY A 558 -8.20 10.45 -12.35
N GLY A 559 -7.66 9.43 -11.66
CA GLY A 559 -8.41 8.59 -10.74
C GLY A 559 -9.17 7.50 -11.49
N ASP A 560 -10.22 6.95 -10.88
CA ASP A 560 -10.91 5.76 -11.42
C ASP A 560 -11.54 5.97 -12.81
N CYS A 561 -11.76 7.21 -13.25
CA CYS A 561 -12.23 7.47 -14.61
C CYS A 561 -11.15 7.27 -15.69
N GLU A 562 -9.87 7.22 -15.31
CA GLU A 562 -8.72 6.94 -16.19
C GLU A 562 -8.28 5.48 -16.01
N THR A 563 -7.96 5.07 -14.78
CA THR A 563 -7.47 3.72 -14.50
C THR A 563 -8.54 2.63 -14.59
N GLY A 564 -9.82 3.00 -14.47
CA GLY A 564 -10.88 2.09 -14.05
C GLY A 564 -10.89 1.93 -12.52
N PRO A 565 -11.83 1.14 -11.97
CA PRO A 565 -12.02 1.02 -10.52
C PRO A 565 -10.73 0.58 -9.82
N ASN A 566 -10.28 1.39 -8.87
CA ASN A 566 -9.04 1.15 -8.13
C ASN A 566 -9.24 1.45 -6.63
N ASP A 567 -8.17 1.72 -5.89
CA ASP A 567 -8.22 2.08 -4.48
C ASP A 567 -8.10 3.60 -4.23
N ALA A 568 -8.55 4.02 -3.05
CA ALA A 568 -8.60 5.43 -2.67
C ALA A 568 -7.21 6.11 -2.70
N VAL A 569 -6.15 5.41 -2.25
CA VAL A 569 -4.80 5.97 -2.21
C VAL A 569 -4.22 6.14 -3.62
N GLY A 570 -4.57 5.27 -4.55
CA GLY A 570 -4.29 5.43 -5.98
C GLY A 570 -4.94 6.70 -6.53
N ALA A 571 -6.23 6.92 -6.25
CA ALA A 571 -6.94 8.13 -6.67
C ALA A 571 -6.36 9.42 -6.05
N ILE A 572 -5.93 9.38 -4.79
CA ILE A 572 -5.23 10.52 -4.15
C ILE A 572 -3.89 10.78 -4.87
N GLY A 573 -3.15 9.73 -5.20
CA GLY A 573 -1.90 9.82 -5.95
C GLY A 573 -2.08 10.46 -7.33
N THR A 574 -3.10 10.07 -8.08
CA THR A 574 -3.43 10.69 -9.37
C THR A 574 -3.84 12.15 -9.22
N GLY A 575 -4.61 12.49 -8.18
CA GLY A 575 -4.95 13.88 -7.85
C GLY A 575 -3.72 14.76 -7.61
N LYS A 576 -2.73 14.25 -6.87
CA LYS A 576 -1.44 14.94 -6.64
C LYS A 576 -0.65 15.14 -7.93
N LYS A 577 -0.55 14.09 -8.77
CA LYS A 577 0.11 14.17 -10.10
C LYS A 577 -0.60 15.18 -11.03
N ALA A 578 -1.93 15.18 -11.02
CA ALA A 578 -2.74 16.11 -11.81
C ALA A 578 -2.51 17.56 -11.39
N ALA A 579 -2.54 17.84 -10.07
CA ALA A 579 -2.27 19.19 -9.56
C ALA A 579 -0.89 19.71 -9.98
N TRP A 580 0.15 18.87 -9.87
CA TRP A 580 1.48 19.24 -10.34
C TRP A 580 1.49 19.53 -11.85
N SER A 581 0.89 18.65 -12.66
CA SER A 581 0.87 18.80 -14.13
C SER A 581 0.09 20.03 -14.58
N ILE A 582 -1.03 20.34 -13.93
CA ILE A 582 -1.83 21.54 -14.18
C ILE A 582 -1.05 22.80 -13.80
N ASN A 583 -0.36 22.81 -12.65
CA ASN A 583 0.46 23.95 -12.25
C ASN A 583 1.62 24.22 -13.22
N GLU A 584 2.31 23.17 -13.70
CA GLU A 584 3.37 23.34 -14.71
C GLU A 584 2.80 23.90 -16.02
N TYR A 585 1.66 23.36 -16.48
CA TYR A 585 0.95 23.86 -17.67
C TYR A 585 0.57 25.34 -17.53
N LEU A 586 -0.06 25.74 -16.42
CA LEU A 586 -0.48 27.12 -16.17
C LEU A 586 0.70 28.08 -15.95
N SER A 587 1.84 27.56 -15.49
CA SER A 587 3.10 28.29 -15.33
C SER A 587 3.90 28.41 -16.64
N GLY A 588 3.52 27.67 -17.70
CA GLY A 588 4.25 27.61 -18.97
C GLY A 588 5.58 26.87 -18.89
N ARG A 589 5.68 25.84 -18.04
CA ARG A 589 6.90 25.03 -17.81
C ARG A 589 6.82 23.62 -18.40
#